data_AF-A0A8C4XIS3-F1
#
_entry.id   AF-A0A8C4XIS3-F1
#
_cell.length_a   1.000
_cell.length_b   1.000
_cell.length_c   1.000
_cell.angle_alpha   90.00
_cell.angle_beta   90.00
_cell.angle_gamma   90.00
#
_symmetry.space_group_name_H-M   'P 1'
#
loop_
_entity.id
_entity.type
_entity.pdbx_description
1 polymer ?
#
loop_
_entity_poly.entity_id
_entity_poly.type
_entity_poly.pdbx_seq_one_letter_code
_entity_poly.pdbx_strand_id
1 'polypeptide(L)'
;MQTLRKHKVDLIEWLSGDPQLVLQHVQCQALVTDREYRRLRSIQDPERRVIDLLDTLLSKGDAHCQQFIALLRGLQDTYPQLQAWFGQLGITGAPAALGCSPWAAPPDHEAKARQADAMVSDKKHFLRTQREVLIQGVKQVAQLADRLHVTLHPEALEEVLCEKTPQSQMRRLLDFVTSDLLATEVFRALCVVEANLMWEILQL
;
A
#
# COMPACT_ATOMS: atom_id res chain seq x y z
N MET A 1 2.31 -18.14 2.92
CA MET A 1 2.48 -19.05 1.75
C MET A 1 1.70 -20.38 1.88
N GLN A 2 0.50 -20.40 2.47
CA GLN A 2 -0.40 -21.57 2.40
C GLN A 2 -1.65 -21.30 1.56
N THR A 3 -1.89 -20.04 1.21
CA THR A 3 -3.12 -19.54 0.60
C THR A 3 -3.29 -19.99 -0.84
N LEU A 4 -2.22 -19.92 -1.64
CA LEU A 4 -2.19 -20.39 -3.03
C LEU A 4 -2.31 -21.92 -3.11
N ARG A 5 -1.73 -22.64 -2.15
CA ARG A 5 -1.84 -24.11 -2.03
C ARG A 5 -3.20 -24.56 -1.50
N LYS A 6 -3.81 -23.80 -0.59
CA LYS A 6 -5.15 -24.05 -0.02
C LYS A 6 -6.25 -23.87 -1.06
N HIS A 7 -6.14 -22.86 -1.93
CA HIS A 7 -7.13 -22.56 -2.96
C HIS A 7 -6.66 -22.95 -4.36
N LYS A 8 -5.70 -23.88 -4.44
CA LYS A 8 -5.15 -24.33 -5.73
C LYS A 8 -6.26 -24.87 -6.63
N VAL A 9 -7.19 -25.64 -6.05
CA VAL A 9 -8.33 -26.24 -6.76
C VAL A 9 -9.26 -25.17 -7.32
N ASP A 10 -9.62 -24.18 -6.51
CA ASP A 10 -10.50 -23.10 -6.94
C ASP A 10 -9.84 -22.24 -8.03
N LEU A 11 -8.54 -21.95 -7.88
CA LEU A 11 -7.76 -21.23 -8.91
C LEU A 11 -7.71 -22.01 -10.23
N ILE A 12 -7.58 -23.34 -10.18
CA ILE A 12 -7.60 -24.17 -11.38
C ILE A 12 -8.96 -24.04 -12.07
N GLU A 13 -10.06 -24.11 -11.31
CA GLU A 13 -11.41 -24.02 -11.83
C GLU A 13 -11.72 -22.63 -12.43
N TRP A 14 -11.21 -21.55 -11.84
CA TRP A 14 -11.45 -20.20 -12.38
C TRP A 14 -10.60 -19.91 -13.61
N LEU A 15 -9.31 -20.27 -13.56
CA LEU A 15 -8.36 -20.02 -14.64
C LEU A 15 -8.51 -21.02 -15.80
N SER A 16 -9.15 -22.18 -15.58
CA SER A 16 -9.49 -23.11 -16.66
C SER A 16 -10.56 -22.54 -17.59
N GLY A 17 -11.30 -21.52 -17.17
CA GLY A 17 -12.24 -20.75 -18.01
C GLY A 17 -11.55 -20.10 -19.22
N ASP A 18 -10.45 -19.36 -19.00
CA ASP A 18 -9.60 -18.87 -20.10
C ASP A 18 -8.09 -19.04 -19.80
N PRO A 19 -7.56 -20.26 -19.97
CA PRO A 19 -6.17 -20.56 -19.67
C PRO A 19 -5.20 -19.78 -20.58
N GLN A 20 -5.69 -19.37 -21.75
CA GLN A 20 -4.93 -18.70 -22.78
C GLN A 20 -4.64 -17.23 -22.41
N LEU A 21 -5.62 -16.56 -21.80
CA LEU A 21 -5.47 -15.20 -21.27
C LEU A 21 -4.42 -15.20 -20.17
N VAL A 22 -4.56 -16.11 -19.20
CA VAL A 22 -3.60 -16.27 -18.09
C VAL A 22 -2.20 -16.54 -18.62
N LEU A 23 -2.03 -17.46 -19.58
CA LEU A 23 -0.73 -17.76 -20.17
C LEU A 23 -0.06 -16.53 -20.79
N GLN A 24 -0.84 -15.71 -21.50
CA GLN A 24 -0.34 -14.51 -22.16
C GLN A 24 0.15 -13.48 -21.15
N HIS A 25 -0.63 -13.23 -20.09
CA HIS A 25 -0.24 -12.31 -19.02
C HIS A 25 1.00 -12.81 -18.25
N VAL A 26 1.09 -14.12 -17.98
CA VAL A 26 2.24 -14.71 -17.27
C VAL A 26 3.51 -14.58 -18.11
N GLN A 27 3.42 -14.72 -19.44
CA GLN A 27 4.54 -14.49 -20.35
C GLN A 27 4.96 -13.02 -20.38
N CYS A 28 4.00 -12.08 -20.47
CA CYS A 28 4.28 -10.64 -20.47
C CYS A 28 4.96 -10.17 -19.17
N GLN A 29 4.62 -10.78 -18.03
CA GLN A 29 5.24 -10.50 -16.73
C GLN A 29 6.55 -11.26 -16.48
N ALA A 30 7.03 -12.03 -17.46
CA ALA A 30 8.24 -12.86 -17.37
C ALA A 30 8.26 -13.84 -16.17
N LEU A 31 7.08 -14.23 -15.67
CA LEU A 31 6.90 -15.17 -14.56
C LEU A 31 7.35 -16.60 -14.92
N VAL A 32 7.14 -16.96 -16.18
CA VAL A 32 7.63 -18.19 -16.78
C VAL A 32 8.57 -17.87 -17.91
N THR A 33 9.61 -18.68 -18.03
CA THR A 33 10.55 -18.61 -19.14
C THR A 33 9.85 -19.03 -20.43
N ASP A 34 10.35 -18.58 -21.57
CA ASP A 34 9.80 -18.93 -22.88
C ASP A 34 9.72 -20.46 -23.11
N ARG A 35 10.65 -21.22 -22.50
CA ARG A 35 10.65 -22.68 -22.53
C ARG A 35 9.48 -23.29 -21.75
N GLU A 36 9.17 -22.74 -20.57
CA GLU A 36 8.02 -23.17 -19.77
C GLU A 36 6.71 -22.74 -20.42
N TYR A 37 6.64 -21.53 -20.98
CA TYR A 37 5.49 -21.08 -21.75
C TYR A 37 5.19 -22.01 -22.93
N ARG A 38 6.20 -22.37 -23.74
CA ARG A 38 6.04 -23.33 -24.84
C ARG A 38 5.57 -24.70 -24.36
N ARG A 39 6.08 -25.18 -23.22
CA ARG A 39 5.63 -26.43 -22.60
C ARG A 39 4.17 -26.35 -22.17
N LEU A 40 3.76 -25.29 -21.48
CA LEU A 40 2.39 -25.09 -21.04
C LEU A 40 1.43 -24.92 -22.24
N ARG A 41 1.84 -24.18 -23.26
CA ARG A 41 1.07 -23.98 -24.50
C ARG A 41 0.85 -25.29 -25.27
N SER A 42 1.75 -26.27 -25.13
CA SER A 42 1.61 -27.59 -25.76
C SER A 42 0.57 -28.50 -25.09
N ILE A 43 0.19 -28.21 -23.84
CA ILE A 43 -0.83 -28.97 -23.10
C ILE A 43 -2.20 -28.61 -23.67
N GLN A 44 -2.97 -29.58 -24.15
CA GLN A 44 -4.31 -29.30 -24.70
C GLN A 44 -5.37 -29.08 -23.62
N ASP A 45 -5.26 -29.78 -22.50
CA ASP A 45 -6.22 -29.67 -21.40
C ASP A 45 -6.07 -28.34 -20.64
N PRO A 46 -7.14 -27.52 -20.55
CA PRO A 46 -7.10 -26.22 -19.89
C PRO A 46 -6.77 -26.32 -18.39
N GLU A 47 -7.40 -27.25 -17.69
CA GLU A 47 -7.16 -27.50 -16.26
C GLU A 47 -5.74 -27.98 -16.01
N ARG A 48 -5.27 -28.95 -16.79
CA ARG A 48 -3.92 -29.52 -16.63
C ARG A 48 -2.85 -28.48 -16.93
N ARG A 49 -3.11 -27.58 -17.87
CA ARG A 49 -2.24 -26.45 -18.19
C ARG A 49 -2.12 -25.49 -17.00
N VAL A 50 -3.23 -25.16 -16.34
CA VAL A 50 -3.21 -24.29 -15.16
C VAL A 50 -2.55 -24.99 -13.97
N ILE A 51 -2.79 -26.29 -13.78
CA ILE A 51 -2.13 -27.09 -12.73
C ILE A 51 -0.60 -27.03 -12.88
N ASP A 52 -0.09 -27.33 -14.07
CA ASP A 52 1.35 -27.31 -14.35
C ASP A 52 1.93 -25.90 -14.20
N LEU A 53 1.18 -24.86 -14.56
CA LEU A 53 1.58 -23.46 -14.35
C LEU A 53 1.72 -23.16 -12.86
N LEU A 54 0.72 -23.49 -12.05
CA LEU A 54 0.73 -23.26 -10.60
C LEU A 54 1.86 -24.05 -9.92
N ASP A 55 2.09 -25.30 -10.33
CA ASP A 55 3.20 -26.10 -9.81
C ASP A 55 4.57 -25.56 -10.22
N THR A 56 4.71 -25.02 -11.43
CA THR A 56 5.93 -24.35 -11.88
C THR A 56 6.20 -23.09 -11.03
N LEU A 57 5.16 -22.32 -10.71
CA LEU A 57 5.30 -21.11 -9.88
C LEU A 57 5.64 -21.46 -8.42
N LEU A 58 5.00 -22.48 -7.87
CA LEU A 58 5.28 -22.98 -6.51
C LEU A 58 6.71 -23.53 -6.39
N SER A 59 7.21 -24.20 -7.43
CA SER A 59 8.57 -24.77 -7.44
C SER A 59 9.68 -23.73 -7.63
N LYS A 60 9.38 -22.60 -8.26
CA LYS A 60 10.32 -21.46 -8.38
C LYS A 60 10.43 -20.60 -7.11
N GLY A 61 9.53 -20.78 -6.16
CA GLY A 61 9.56 -20.13 -4.86
C GLY A 61 8.75 -18.84 -4.76
N ASP A 62 8.79 -18.28 -3.56
CA ASP A 62 7.84 -17.30 -3.04
C ASP A 62 7.72 -16.00 -3.86
N ALA A 63 8.81 -15.53 -4.45
CA ALA A 63 8.81 -14.31 -5.27
C ALA A 63 7.92 -14.43 -6.51
N HIS A 64 7.93 -15.60 -7.17
CA HIS A 64 7.13 -15.86 -8.36
C HIS A 64 5.65 -16.02 -7.99
N CYS A 65 5.34 -16.61 -6.83
CA CYS A 65 3.98 -16.67 -6.31
C CYS A 65 3.41 -15.28 -6.03
N GLN A 66 4.18 -14.37 -5.44
CA GLN A 66 3.73 -12.99 -5.18
C GLN A 66 3.45 -12.22 -6.47
N GLN A 67 4.35 -12.33 -7.46
CA GLN A 67 4.16 -11.73 -8.77
C GLN A 67 2.94 -12.31 -9.51
N PHE A 68 2.69 -13.62 -9.38
CA PHE A 68 1.49 -14.24 -9.94
C PHE A 68 0.21 -13.76 -9.26
N ILE A 69 0.22 -13.58 -7.93
CA ILE A 69 -0.90 -12.99 -7.19
C ILE A 69 -1.14 -11.54 -7.63
N ALA A 70 -0.08 -10.75 -7.86
CA ALA A 70 -0.21 -9.40 -8.39
C ALA A 70 -0.84 -9.38 -9.79
N LEU A 71 -0.49 -10.34 -10.64
CA LEU A 71 -1.11 -10.55 -11.95
C LEU A 71 -2.59 -10.90 -11.82
N LEU A 72 -2.96 -11.83 -10.94
CA LEU A 72 -4.35 -12.19 -10.67
C LEU A 72 -5.17 -10.98 -10.20
N ARG A 73 -4.55 -10.05 -9.47
CA ARG A 73 -5.20 -8.79 -9.07
C ARG A 73 -5.50 -7.88 -10.27
N GLY A 74 -4.74 -7.96 -11.36
CA GLY A 74 -5.07 -7.27 -12.61
C GLY A 74 -6.18 -7.95 -13.42
N LEU A 75 -6.46 -9.23 -13.15
CA LEU A 75 -7.50 -10.02 -13.83
C LEU A 75 -8.80 -10.12 -13.02
N GLN A 76 -8.87 -9.46 -11.87
CA GLN A 76 -10.07 -9.43 -11.02
C GLN A 76 -11.30 -8.81 -11.74
N ASP A 77 -11.07 -7.91 -12.71
CA ASP A 77 -12.12 -7.35 -13.56
C ASP A 77 -12.70 -8.38 -14.54
N THR A 78 -11.92 -9.40 -14.90
CA THR A 78 -12.32 -10.50 -15.80
C THR A 78 -12.92 -11.67 -15.02
N TYR A 79 -12.45 -11.93 -13.81
CA TYR A 79 -12.89 -13.03 -12.96
C TYR A 79 -13.46 -12.51 -11.62
N PRO A 80 -14.78 -12.33 -11.48
CA PRO A 80 -15.39 -11.90 -10.22
C PRO A 80 -15.14 -12.89 -9.06
N GLN A 81 -14.86 -14.16 -9.36
CA GLN A 81 -14.49 -15.18 -8.38
C GLN A 81 -13.14 -14.87 -7.72
N LEU A 82 -12.19 -14.28 -8.46
CA LEU A 82 -10.91 -13.83 -7.88
C LEU A 82 -11.13 -12.71 -6.88
N GLN A 83 -12.08 -11.80 -7.12
CA GLN A 83 -12.39 -10.72 -6.19
C GLN A 83 -12.91 -11.24 -4.84
N ALA A 84 -13.80 -12.24 -4.86
CA ALA A 84 -14.29 -12.90 -3.66
C ALA A 84 -13.15 -13.64 -2.93
N TRP A 85 -12.27 -14.30 -3.67
CA TRP A 85 -11.09 -14.98 -3.13
C TRP A 85 -10.09 -14.03 -2.47
N PHE A 86 -9.78 -12.90 -3.12
CA PHE A 86 -8.96 -11.85 -2.53
C PHE A 86 -9.58 -11.34 -1.23
N GLY A 87 -10.90 -11.21 -1.16
CA GLY A 87 -11.60 -10.89 0.09
C GLY A 87 -11.47 -11.95 1.18
N GLN A 88 -11.61 -13.22 0.84
CA GLN A 88 -11.43 -14.33 1.79
C GLN A 88 -9.98 -14.47 2.27
N LEU A 89 -9.00 -14.05 1.47
CA LEU A 89 -7.59 -14.04 1.83
C LEU A 89 -7.19 -12.90 2.79
N GLY A 90 -8.12 -12.01 3.16
CA GLY A 90 -7.78 -10.76 3.86
C GLY A 90 -7.06 -9.76 2.96
N ILE A 91 -7.16 -9.93 1.64
CA ILE A 91 -6.73 -8.98 0.60
C ILE A 91 -7.99 -8.27 0.05
N THR A 92 -9.03 -8.07 0.87
CA THR A 92 -9.96 -6.96 0.67
C THR A 92 -9.33 -5.71 1.27
N GLY A 93 -8.47 -5.10 0.48
CA GLY A 93 -8.23 -3.68 0.55
C GLY A 93 -8.51 -3.12 -0.84
N ALA A 94 -9.30 -2.05 -0.89
CA ALA A 94 -9.29 -1.03 -1.92
C ALA A 94 -7.87 -0.77 -2.50
N PRO A 95 -7.71 -0.09 -3.65
CA PRO A 95 -6.39 0.21 -4.20
C PRO A 95 -5.60 1.14 -3.28
N ALA A 96 -4.91 0.56 -2.30
CA ALA A 96 -3.86 1.14 -1.47
C ALA A 96 -3.21 -0.02 -0.71
N ALA A 97 -1.89 0.04 -0.52
CA ALA A 97 -1.07 -0.97 0.15
C ALA A 97 -0.76 -2.25 -0.67
N LEU A 98 -0.08 -2.10 -1.81
CA LEU A 98 1.14 -2.89 -2.01
C LEU A 98 2.33 -1.96 -1.83
N GLY A 99 2.96 -2.12 -0.68
CA GLY A 99 4.17 -1.43 -0.27
C GLY A 99 4.46 -1.90 1.15
N CYS A 100 5.24 -2.97 1.27
CA CYS A 100 5.77 -3.39 2.56
C CYS A 100 6.41 -2.19 3.24
N SER A 101 5.84 -1.78 4.38
CA SER A 101 6.54 -0.95 5.35
C SER A 101 6.29 -1.55 6.73
N PRO A 102 7.34 -1.87 7.52
CA PRO A 102 7.22 -2.47 8.86
C PRO A 102 6.50 -1.61 9.92
N TRP A 103 5.87 -0.50 9.53
CA TRP A 103 5.32 0.52 10.43
C TRP A 103 3.91 0.99 10.00
N ALA A 104 3.17 0.14 9.28
CA ALA A 104 1.77 0.40 8.98
C ALA A 104 1.01 0.69 10.28
N ALA A 105 0.58 1.93 10.44
CA ALA A 105 -0.06 2.41 11.65
C ALA A 105 -1.31 1.57 11.94
N PRO A 106 -1.62 1.29 13.22
CA PRO A 106 -2.82 0.60 13.62
C PRO A 106 -4.08 1.15 12.92
N PRO A 107 -5.01 0.28 12.48
CA PRO A 107 -6.17 0.67 11.68
C PRO A 107 -7.09 1.70 12.37
N ASP A 108 -7.01 1.81 13.69
CA ASP A 108 -7.66 2.85 14.48
C ASP A 108 -7.09 4.26 14.22
N HIS A 109 -5.78 4.42 14.06
CA HIS A 109 -5.18 5.74 13.79
C HIS A 109 -5.55 6.28 12.41
N GLU A 110 -5.67 5.40 11.41
CA GLU A 110 -6.07 5.81 10.06
C GLU A 110 -7.56 6.18 9.99
N ALA A 111 -8.42 5.49 10.76
CA ALA A 111 -9.82 5.86 10.90
C ALA A 111 -9.97 7.21 11.62
N LYS A 112 -9.22 7.42 12.71
CA LYS A 112 -9.17 8.71 13.42
C LYS A 112 -8.67 9.84 12.51
N ALA A 113 -7.67 9.57 11.66
CA ALA A 113 -7.17 10.55 10.70
C ALA A 113 -8.24 10.98 9.67
N ARG A 114 -9.07 10.05 9.18
CA ARG A 114 -10.20 10.38 8.29
C ARG A 114 -11.26 11.21 9.00
N GLN A 115 -11.55 10.88 10.26
CA GLN A 115 -12.50 11.65 11.07
C GLN A 115 -12.00 13.08 11.32
N ALA A 116 -10.72 13.24 11.68
CA ALA A 116 -10.08 14.55 11.83
C ALA A 116 -10.07 15.36 10.52
N ASP A 117 -9.78 14.72 9.38
CA ASP A 117 -9.78 15.36 8.04
C ASP A 117 -11.16 15.90 7.64
N ALA A 118 -12.23 15.25 8.09
CA ALA A 118 -13.61 15.68 7.87
C ALA A 118 -14.04 16.83 8.80
N MET A 119 -13.48 16.91 10.02
CA MET A 119 -13.82 17.96 10.99
C MET A 119 -13.05 19.27 10.75
N VAL A 120 -11.81 19.19 10.28
CA VAL A 120 -10.97 20.37 10.04
C VAL A 120 -11.10 20.78 8.58
N SER A 121 -12.03 21.69 8.29
CA SER A 121 -12.21 22.22 6.92
C SER A 121 -10.99 23.01 6.43
N ASP A 122 -10.43 23.87 7.28
CA ASP A 122 -9.25 24.70 6.97
C ASP A 122 -8.00 24.17 7.70
N LYS A 123 -7.33 23.20 7.07
CA LYS A 123 -6.14 22.54 7.63
C LYS A 123 -4.99 23.53 7.81
N LYS A 124 -4.85 24.49 6.90
CA LYS A 124 -3.77 25.48 6.92
C LYS A 124 -3.93 26.44 8.09
N HIS A 125 -5.13 26.94 8.31
CA HIS A 125 -5.44 27.77 9.47
C HIS A 125 -5.24 26.96 10.76
N PHE A 126 -5.72 25.72 10.81
CA PHE A 126 -5.54 24.85 11.97
C PHE A 126 -4.08 24.64 12.35
N LEU A 127 -3.21 24.28 11.40
CA LEU A 127 -1.78 24.10 11.65
C LEU A 127 -1.09 25.38 12.13
N ARG A 128 -1.55 26.56 11.67
CA ARG A 128 -1.03 27.85 12.15
C ARG A 128 -1.50 28.17 13.56
N THR A 129 -2.77 27.91 13.87
CA THR A 129 -3.34 28.11 15.22
C THR A 129 -2.68 27.17 16.23
N GLN A 130 -2.47 25.90 15.85
CA GLN A 130 -1.91 24.85 16.71
C GLN A 130 -0.40 24.72 16.60
N ARG A 131 0.27 25.68 15.95
CA ARG A 131 1.70 25.65 15.64
C ARG A 131 2.56 25.40 16.89
N GLU A 132 2.34 26.16 17.96
CA GLU A 132 3.13 26.02 19.19
C GLU A 132 2.87 24.68 19.90
N VAL A 133 1.63 24.22 19.91
CA VAL A 133 1.26 22.92 20.52
C VAL A 133 1.90 21.77 19.76
N LEU A 134 1.89 21.82 18.43
CA LEU A 134 2.53 20.84 17.58
C LEU A 134 4.05 20.85 17.75
N ILE A 135 4.68 22.04 17.80
CA ILE A 135 6.13 22.15 18.02
C ILE A 135 6.54 21.52 19.36
N GLN A 136 5.73 21.68 20.41
CA GLN A 136 6.05 21.14 21.74
C GLN A 136 5.66 19.65 21.89
N GLY A 137 4.60 19.22 21.20
CA GLY A 137 3.99 17.90 21.36
C GLY A 137 4.55 16.81 20.44
N VAL A 138 5.03 17.18 19.24
CA VAL A 138 5.50 16.20 18.25
C VAL A 138 6.88 15.67 18.64
N LYS A 139 6.97 14.36 18.84
CA LYS A 139 8.22 13.67 19.18
C LYS A 139 8.79 12.91 18.01
N GLN A 140 7.94 12.52 17.05
CA GLN A 140 8.27 11.61 15.95
C GLN A 140 8.44 12.34 14.60
N VAL A 141 9.28 13.38 14.54
CA VAL A 141 9.44 14.17 13.30
C VAL A 141 10.11 13.38 12.16
N ALA A 142 11.01 12.45 12.49
CA ALA A 142 11.61 11.56 11.49
C ALA A 142 10.55 10.71 10.77
N GLN A 143 9.56 10.18 11.50
CA GLN A 143 8.47 9.41 10.90
C GLN A 143 7.52 10.28 10.08
N LEU A 144 7.35 11.56 10.45
CA LEU A 144 6.61 12.52 9.62
C LEU A 144 7.35 12.78 8.31
N ALA A 145 8.67 13.00 8.35
CA ALA A 145 9.46 13.21 7.15
C ALA A 145 9.41 12.01 6.20
N ASP A 146 9.48 10.78 6.74
CA ASP A 146 9.31 9.55 5.99
C ASP A 146 7.92 9.38 5.35
N ARG A 147 6.87 10.08 5.83
CA ARG A 147 5.57 10.10 5.12
C ARG A 147 5.50 11.21 4.09
N LEU A 148 6.19 12.31 4.35
CA LEU A 148 6.14 13.52 3.54
C LEU A 148 7.14 13.51 2.39
N HIS A 149 8.05 12.54 2.29
CA HIS A 149 9.03 12.41 1.20
C HIS A 149 8.39 12.32 -0.20
N VAL A 150 7.13 11.89 -0.28
CA VAL A 150 6.37 11.86 -1.55
C VAL A 150 5.83 13.25 -1.92
N THR A 151 5.63 14.11 -0.93
CA THR A 151 4.90 15.37 -1.07
C THR A 151 5.80 16.61 -1.03
N LEU A 152 6.82 16.59 -0.17
CA LEU A 152 7.82 17.64 -0.03
C LEU A 152 9.10 17.22 -0.76
N HIS A 153 9.83 18.21 -1.28
CA HIS A 153 11.11 17.94 -1.91
C HIS A 153 12.07 17.30 -0.89
N PRO A 154 12.83 16.27 -1.30
CA PRO A 154 13.74 15.56 -0.41
C PRO A 154 14.79 16.51 0.21
N GLU A 155 15.22 17.53 -0.54
CA GLU A 155 16.16 18.56 -0.07
C GLU A 155 15.61 19.37 1.12
N ALA A 156 14.34 19.76 1.08
CA ALA A 156 13.69 20.49 2.17
C ALA A 156 13.49 19.59 3.41
N LEU A 157 13.23 18.29 3.20
CA LEU A 157 13.09 17.33 4.29
C LEU A 157 14.43 17.00 4.96
N GLU A 158 15.50 16.85 4.18
CA GLU A 158 16.85 16.68 4.73
C GLU A 158 17.27 17.89 5.56
N GLU A 159 16.97 19.11 5.09
CA GLU A 159 17.22 20.34 5.86
C GLU A 159 16.45 20.35 7.18
N VAL A 160 15.17 19.97 7.13
CA VAL A 160 14.33 19.84 8.32
C VAL A 160 14.94 18.81 9.28
N LEU A 161 15.34 17.63 8.82
CA LEU A 161 15.87 16.56 9.68
C LEU A 161 17.27 16.84 10.23
N CYS A 162 18.04 17.71 9.58
CA CYS A 162 19.36 18.12 10.04
C CYS A 162 19.31 19.04 11.28
N GLU A 163 18.12 19.52 11.66
CA GLU A 163 17.91 20.31 12.86
C GLU A 163 18.15 19.50 14.15
N LYS A 164 18.68 20.18 15.18
CA LYS A 164 19.23 19.53 16.39
C LYS A 164 18.17 18.93 17.30
N THR A 165 16.93 19.40 17.23
CA THR A 165 15.86 19.01 18.14
C THR A 165 14.53 18.80 17.40
N PRO A 166 13.66 17.87 17.84
CA PRO A 166 12.34 17.66 17.24
C PRO A 166 11.51 18.94 17.15
N GLN A 167 11.64 19.84 18.13
CA GLN A 167 10.94 21.12 18.14
C GLN A 167 11.41 22.04 17.01
N SER A 168 12.73 22.13 16.79
CA SER A 168 13.28 22.92 15.68
C SER A 168 12.94 22.30 14.33
N GLN A 169 12.99 20.97 14.23
CA GLN A 169 12.58 20.23 13.05
C GLN A 169 11.11 20.52 12.71
N MET A 170 10.20 20.41 13.69
CA MET A 170 8.78 20.67 13.48
C MET A 170 8.50 22.14 13.12
N ARG A 171 9.19 23.09 13.75
CA ARG A 171 9.09 24.51 13.40
C ARG A 171 9.50 24.77 11.95
N ARG A 172 10.62 24.19 11.53
CA ARG A 172 11.14 24.30 10.16
C ARG A 172 10.18 23.67 9.15
N LEU A 173 9.64 22.49 9.47
CA LEU A 173 8.65 21.81 8.64
C LEU A 173 7.40 22.67 8.42
N LEU A 174 6.87 23.27 9.48
CA LEU A 174 5.70 24.15 9.39
C LEU A 174 5.97 25.46 8.64
N ASP A 175 7.22 25.92 8.56
CA ASP A 175 7.59 27.07 7.72
C ASP A 175 7.52 26.76 6.23
N PHE A 176 7.77 25.51 5.83
CA PHE A 176 7.61 25.06 4.45
C PHE A 176 6.14 24.90 4.01
N VAL A 177 5.20 24.85 4.97
CA VAL A 177 3.76 24.74 4.71
C VAL A 177 3.20 26.09 4.23
N THR A 178 3.47 26.41 2.97
CA THR A 178 3.00 27.62 2.28
C THR A 178 1.70 27.38 1.51
N SER A 179 1.52 26.17 1.01
CA SER A 179 0.38 25.74 0.18
C SER A 179 -0.64 24.92 0.96
N ASP A 180 -1.90 24.99 0.54
CA ASP A 180 -3.01 24.22 1.10
C ASP A 180 -2.87 22.71 0.88
N LEU A 181 -2.20 22.31 -0.22
CA LEU A 181 -1.85 20.92 -0.47
C LEU A 181 -0.85 20.40 0.59
N LEU A 182 0.22 21.17 0.83
CA LEU A 182 1.22 20.82 1.85
C LEU A 182 0.60 20.80 3.25
N ALA A 183 -0.30 21.74 3.55
CA ALA A 183 -1.01 21.78 4.82
C ALA A 183 -1.87 20.52 5.02
N THR A 184 -2.56 20.08 3.98
CA THR A 184 -3.39 18.87 4.02
C THR A 184 -2.54 17.63 4.25
N GLU A 185 -1.40 17.54 3.57
CA GLU A 185 -0.53 16.35 3.64
C GLU A 185 0.23 16.28 4.96
N VAL A 186 0.73 17.41 5.47
CA VAL A 186 1.31 17.51 6.82
C VAL A 186 0.26 17.18 7.88
N PHE A 187 -0.96 17.70 7.75
CA PHE A 187 -2.05 17.39 8.68
C PHE A 187 -2.38 15.89 8.70
N ARG A 188 -2.50 15.25 7.53
CA ARG A 188 -2.73 13.80 7.43
C ARG A 188 -1.59 12.99 8.01
N ALA A 189 -0.34 13.39 7.73
CA ALA A 189 0.82 12.74 8.31
C ALA A 189 0.81 12.84 9.84
N LEU A 190 0.49 14.01 10.41
CA LEU A 190 0.34 14.23 11.85
C LEU A 190 -0.76 13.37 12.47
N CYS A 191 -1.92 13.27 11.84
CA CYS A 191 -3.01 12.45 12.33
C CYS A 191 -2.66 10.95 12.41
N VAL A 192 -1.68 10.48 11.63
CA VAL A 192 -1.27 9.07 11.66
C VAL A 192 -0.07 8.84 12.58
N VAL A 193 0.92 9.72 12.56
CA VAL A 193 2.14 9.57 13.36
C VAL A 193 1.92 9.98 14.81
N GLU A 194 1.18 11.07 15.04
CA GLU A 194 0.91 11.66 16.36
C GLU A 194 -0.60 11.72 16.60
N ALA A 195 -1.28 10.59 16.37
CA ALA A 195 -2.74 10.50 16.45
C ALA A 195 -3.29 10.92 17.82
N ASN A 196 -2.61 10.59 18.91
CA ASN A 196 -3.03 10.96 20.27
C ASN A 196 -2.98 12.47 20.49
N LEU A 197 -1.89 13.11 20.07
CA LEU A 197 -1.76 14.57 20.16
C LEU A 197 -2.84 15.27 19.34
N MET A 198 -3.07 14.80 18.11
CA MET A 198 -4.11 15.35 17.24
C MET A 198 -5.51 15.15 17.83
N TRP A 199 -5.78 14.01 18.46
CA TRP A 199 -7.04 13.73 19.15
C TRP A 199 -7.26 14.67 20.34
N GLU A 200 -6.22 14.90 21.16
CA GLU A 200 -6.27 15.85 22.28
C GLU A 200 -6.50 17.29 21.82
N ILE A 201 -5.81 17.72 20.76
CA ILE A 201 -5.97 19.08 20.20
C ILE A 201 -7.38 19.29 19.63
N LEU A 202 -7.95 18.26 19.01
CA LEU A 202 -9.30 18.29 18.47
C LEU A 202 -10.39 18.15 19.55
N GLN A 203 -10.00 17.90 20.81
CA GLN A 203 -10.90 17.61 21.93
C GLN A 203 -11.92 16.51 21.65
N LEU A 204 -11.50 15.49 20.90
CA LEU A 204 -12.27 14.25 20.69
C LEU A 204 -11.94 13.24 21.78
#